data_AF-A0A950PE07-F1
#
_entry.id   AF-A0A950PE07-F1
#
_cell.length_a   1.000
_cell.length_b   1.000
_cell.length_c   1.000
_cell.angle_alpha   90.00
_cell.angle_beta   90.00
_cell.angle_gamma   90.00
#
_symmetry.space_group_name_H-M   'P 1'
#
loop_
_entity.id
_entity.type
_entity.pdbx_description
1 polymer ?
#
loop_
_entity_poly.entity_id
_entity_poly.type
_entity_poly.pdbx_seq_one_letter_code
_entity_poly.pdbx_strand_id
1 'polypeptide(L)'
;MQTVRDKSDYHRQTSERMERHFAVPDWSAREKLTLACRMLAADGHDSGLAGQLSSRAEKPGAYYMLRFGLGLDEATPDNLLLVDDDLNLLDGDGMPNPSNRFHLWIYRAKPRVNSIMHTHPPYVSALSMIGVPLAVAH
;
A
#
# COMPACT_ATOMS: atom_id res chain seq x y z
N MET A 1 -39.50 22.24 -22.81
CA MET A 1 -39.23 21.67 -21.47
C MET A 1 -37.89 20.96 -21.56
N GLN A 2 -36.85 21.48 -20.91
CA GLN A 2 -35.50 20.92 -21.03
C GLN A 2 -35.46 19.62 -20.22
N THR A 3 -35.29 18.48 -20.90
CA THR A 3 -35.16 17.17 -20.25
C THR A 3 -33.91 17.18 -19.37
N VAL A 4 -34.11 17.05 -18.05
CA VAL A 4 -33.02 16.88 -17.09
C VAL A 4 -32.32 15.57 -17.44
N ARG A 5 -30.99 15.61 -17.62
CA ARG A 5 -30.20 14.42 -17.99
C ARG A 5 -30.16 13.43 -16.82
N ASP A 6 -29.98 12.16 -17.13
CA ASP A 6 -29.87 11.12 -16.11
C ASP A 6 -28.55 11.22 -15.33
N LYS A 7 -28.54 10.80 -14.07
CA LYS A 7 -27.35 10.80 -13.21
C LYS A 7 -26.19 10.00 -13.82
N SER A 8 -26.49 8.90 -14.53
CA SER A 8 -25.48 8.07 -15.20
C SER A 8 -24.74 8.82 -16.31
N ASP A 9 -25.40 9.75 -17.01
CA ASP A 9 -24.77 10.58 -18.04
C ASP A 9 -23.72 11.52 -17.45
N TYR A 10 -23.99 12.10 -16.27
CA TYR A 10 -23.03 12.94 -15.56
C TYR A 10 -21.83 12.14 -15.05
N HIS A 11 -22.05 10.92 -14.53
CA HIS A 11 -20.97 10.04 -14.13
C HIS A 11 -20.07 9.68 -15.32
N ARG A 12 -20.66 9.25 -16.44
CA ARG A 12 -19.91 8.94 -17.66
C ARG A 12 -19.12 10.15 -18.17
N GLN A 13 -19.75 11.32 -18.30
CA GLN A 13 -19.04 12.53 -18.73
C GLN A 13 -17.91 12.93 -17.79
N THR A 14 -18.11 12.75 -16.48
CA THR A 14 -17.07 13.05 -15.48
C THR A 14 -15.90 12.09 -15.63
N SER A 15 -16.14 10.78 -15.74
CA SER A 15 -15.11 9.77 -15.97
C SER A 15 -14.33 10.05 -17.25
N GLU A 16 -15.00 10.30 -18.39
CA GLU A 16 -14.31 10.62 -19.65
C GLU A 16 -13.50 11.92 -19.58
N ARG A 17 -13.95 12.91 -18.80
CA ARG A 17 -13.20 14.15 -18.57
C ARG A 17 -11.98 13.89 -17.70
N MET A 18 -12.12 13.10 -16.64
CA MET A 18 -10.99 12.69 -15.80
C MET A 18 -9.96 11.93 -16.62
N GLU A 19 -10.36 10.96 -17.44
CA GLU A 19 -9.45 10.22 -18.32
C GLU A 19 -8.72 11.11 -19.33
N ARG A 20 -9.40 12.14 -19.85
CA ARG A 20 -8.78 13.10 -20.79
C ARG A 20 -7.84 14.09 -20.14
N HIS A 21 -8.11 14.50 -18.90
CA HIS A 21 -7.43 15.63 -18.27
C HIS A 21 -6.47 15.25 -17.14
N PHE A 22 -6.64 14.08 -16.52
CA PHE A 22 -5.76 13.62 -15.47
C PHE A 22 -4.67 12.75 -16.07
N ALA A 23 -3.41 13.15 -15.88
CA ALA A 23 -2.29 12.26 -16.12
C ALA A 23 -2.38 11.12 -15.11
N VAL A 24 -2.60 9.90 -15.58
CA VAL A 24 -2.41 8.69 -14.79
C VAL A 24 -1.02 8.18 -15.13
N PRO A 25 0.01 8.49 -14.31
CA PRO A 25 1.35 8.01 -14.60
C PRO A 25 1.38 6.47 -14.55
N ASP A 26 2.09 5.88 -15.51
CA ASP A 26 2.25 4.42 -15.61
C ASP A 26 3.33 3.94 -14.62
N TRP A 27 3.04 4.07 -13.32
CA TRP A 27 3.92 3.60 -12.26
C TRP A 27 3.81 2.10 -12.09
N SER A 28 4.97 1.45 -12.01
CA SER A 28 5.12 0.05 -11.60
C SER A 28 4.55 -0.18 -10.18
N ALA A 29 4.28 -1.45 -9.83
CA ALA A 29 3.87 -1.80 -8.47
C ALA A 29 4.94 -1.39 -7.44
N ARG A 30 6.21 -1.48 -7.82
CA ARG A 30 7.36 -1.08 -7.00
C ARG A 30 7.34 0.43 -6.72
N GLU A 31 7.18 1.27 -7.75
CA GLU A 31 7.09 2.73 -7.57
C GLU A 31 5.87 3.16 -6.76
N LYS A 32 4.71 2.53 -6.99
CA LYS A 32 3.48 2.78 -6.20
C LYS A 32 3.68 2.45 -4.73
N LEU A 33 4.34 1.32 -4.43
CA LEU A 33 4.63 0.92 -3.06
C LEU A 33 5.62 1.89 -2.40
N THR A 34 6.66 2.31 -3.11
CA THR A 34 7.60 3.34 -2.64
C THR A 34 6.88 4.65 -2.30
N LEU A 35 5.99 5.11 -3.18
CA LEU A 35 5.21 6.32 -2.94
C LEU A 35 4.33 6.18 -1.71
N ALA A 36 3.65 5.03 -1.54
CA ALA A 36 2.83 4.76 -0.37
C ALA A 36 3.64 4.80 0.94
N CYS A 37 4.86 4.24 0.97
CA CYS A 37 5.76 4.35 2.11
C CYS A 37 6.03 5.81 2.47
N ARG A 38 6.41 6.63 1.49
CA ARG A 38 6.76 8.04 1.71
C ARG A 38 5.56 8.89 2.13
N MET A 39 4.36 8.62 1.58
CA MET A 39 3.13 9.30 1.99
C MET A 39 2.80 9.01 3.45
N LEU A 40 2.89 7.75 3.87
CA LEU A 40 2.62 7.35 5.25
C LEU A 40 3.66 7.91 6.22
N ALA A 41 4.94 7.93 5.84
CA ALA A 41 5.97 8.59 6.63
C ALA A 41 5.70 10.10 6.79
N ALA A 42 5.32 10.78 5.70
CA ALA A 42 4.98 12.20 5.72
C ALA A 42 3.79 12.52 6.64
N ASP A 43 2.84 11.58 6.76
CA ASP A 43 1.69 11.71 7.65
C ASP A 43 1.96 11.21 9.10
N GLY A 44 3.19 10.80 9.42
CA GLY A 44 3.59 10.36 10.76
C GLY A 44 3.05 8.97 11.15
N HIS A 45 2.88 8.08 10.18
CA HIS A 45 2.43 6.71 10.39
C HIS A 45 3.57 5.72 10.66
N ASP A 46 4.82 6.14 10.49
CA ASP A 46 6.01 5.33 10.74
C ASP A 46 6.33 5.26 12.24
N SER A 47 7.07 4.22 12.63
CA SER A 47 7.57 4.07 14.00
C SER A 47 9.01 3.54 13.94
N GLY A 48 9.91 4.35 13.38
CA GLY A 48 11.29 3.96 13.11
C GLY A 48 11.35 2.82 12.10
N LEU A 49 11.92 1.68 12.50
CA LEU A 49 12.01 0.48 11.65
C LEU A 49 10.74 -0.41 11.68
N ALA A 50 9.72 0.01 12.43
CA ALA A 50 8.44 -0.65 12.51
C ALA A 50 7.43 -0.03 11.54
N GLY A 51 6.39 -0.80 11.22
CA GLY A 51 5.59 -0.58 10.01
C GLY A 51 6.11 -1.44 8.86
N GLN A 52 5.19 -2.11 8.18
CA GLN A 52 5.49 -3.01 7.09
C GLN A 52 4.53 -2.75 5.95
N LEU A 53 5.09 -2.51 4.78
CA LEU A 53 4.35 -2.36 3.55
C LEU A 53 4.78 -3.44 2.58
N SER A 54 3.80 -4.08 1.95
CA SER A 54 4.07 -5.02 0.88
C SER A 54 3.03 -4.96 -0.22
N SER A 55 3.43 -5.43 -1.40
CA SER A 55 2.54 -5.65 -2.54
C SER A 55 2.89 -6.97 -3.21
N ARG A 56 1.91 -7.62 -3.84
CA ARG A 56 2.20 -8.66 -4.84
C ARG A 56 3.03 -8.06 -5.96
N ALA A 57 3.99 -8.83 -6.44
CA ALA A 57 4.73 -8.53 -7.65
C ALA A 57 4.00 -9.08 -8.89
N GLU A 58 4.50 -8.70 -10.06
CA GLU A 58 4.02 -9.19 -11.36
C GLU A 58 4.23 -10.71 -11.46
N LYS A 59 5.29 -11.24 -10.86
CA LYS A 59 5.56 -12.68 -10.75
C LYS A 59 4.63 -13.32 -9.72
N PRO A 60 3.82 -14.33 -10.09
CA PRO A 60 2.98 -15.05 -9.15
C PRO A 60 3.78 -15.67 -7.99
N GLY A 61 3.27 -15.52 -6.76
CA GLY A 61 3.93 -16.02 -5.55
C GLY A 61 5.15 -15.19 -5.11
N ALA A 62 5.37 -14.01 -5.70
CA ALA A 62 6.39 -13.08 -5.28
C ALA A 62 5.80 -11.74 -4.81
N TYR A 63 6.55 -11.03 -3.97
CA TYR A 63 6.08 -9.85 -3.26
C TYR A 63 7.19 -8.79 -3.17
N TYR A 64 6.81 -7.52 -3.31
CA TYR A 64 7.68 -6.39 -3.01
C TYR A 64 7.56 -6.01 -1.54
N MET A 65 8.70 -5.79 -0.87
CA MET A 65 8.79 -5.36 0.53
C MET A 65 9.98 -4.41 0.73
N LEU A 66 9.89 -3.46 1.66
CA LEU A 66 11.03 -2.61 1.99
C LEU A 66 12.15 -3.42 2.65
N ARG A 67 13.39 -3.19 2.21
CA ARG A 67 14.59 -3.77 2.84
C ARG A 67 14.61 -3.44 4.32
N PHE A 68 14.88 -4.44 5.15
CA PHE A 68 14.97 -4.24 6.59
C PHE A 68 16.13 -3.30 6.96
N GLY A 69 15.91 -2.47 7.98
CA GLY A 69 16.88 -1.46 8.43
C GLY A 69 16.66 -0.07 7.84
N LEU A 70 15.59 0.13 7.06
CA LEU A 70 15.19 1.43 6.51
C LEU A 70 13.84 1.88 7.07
N GLY A 71 13.69 3.18 7.29
CA GLY A 71 12.41 3.84 7.54
C GLY A 71 11.56 3.96 6.27
N LEU A 72 10.26 4.22 6.44
CA LEU A 72 9.34 4.37 5.31
C LEU A 72 9.65 5.60 4.43
N ASP A 73 10.21 6.65 5.02
CA ASP A 73 10.71 7.85 4.34
C ASP A 73 11.92 7.57 3.45
N GLU A 74 12.73 6.58 3.81
CA GLU A 74 13.92 6.15 3.06
C GLU A 74 13.60 5.21 1.89
N ALA A 75 12.33 4.83 1.70
CA ALA A 75 11.94 3.92 0.63
C ALA A 75 12.31 4.49 -0.76
N THR A 76 12.90 3.67 -1.61
CA THR A 76 13.15 3.94 -3.04
C THR A 76 12.72 2.71 -3.84
N PRO A 77 12.50 2.81 -5.17
CA PRO A 77 12.20 1.62 -5.95
C PRO A 77 13.32 0.58 -5.89
N ASP A 78 14.57 1.04 -5.83
CA ASP A 78 15.78 0.19 -5.82
C ASP A 78 15.99 -0.56 -4.51
N ASN A 79 15.48 -0.06 -3.38
CA ASN A 79 15.61 -0.70 -2.07
C ASN A 79 14.39 -1.52 -1.66
N LEU A 80 13.43 -1.71 -2.57
CA LEU A 80 12.36 -2.70 -2.43
C LEU A 80 12.83 -4.08 -2.89
N LEU A 81 12.84 -5.02 -1.96
CA LEU A 81 13.20 -6.41 -2.21
C LEU A 81 12.05 -7.14 -2.88
N LEU A 82 12.36 -8.05 -3.81
CA LEU A 82 11.45 -9.07 -4.27
C LEU A 82 11.68 -10.33 -3.44
N VAL A 83 10.63 -10.86 -2.83
CA VAL A 83 10.69 -12.07 -2.02
C VAL A 83 9.66 -13.09 -2.45
N ASP A 84 9.91 -14.36 -2.16
CA ASP A 84 8.91 -15.42 -2.33
C ASP A 84 7.94 -15.52 -1.14
N ASP A 85 7.09 -16.54 -1.20
CA ASP A 85 6.04 -16.79 -0.22
C ASP A 85 6.56 -17.32 1.14
N ASP A 86 7.87 -17.56 1.29
CA ASP A 86 8.51 -17.92 2.55
C ASP A 86 9.57 -16.90 3.01
N LEU A 87 9.53 -15.67 2.45
CA LEU A 87 10.49 -14.58 2.68
C LEU A 87 11.92 -14.87 2.21
N ASN A 88 12.11 -15.79 1.26
CA ASN A 88 13.40 -15.92 0.60
C ASN A 88 13.60 -14.78 -0.39
N LEU A 89 14.79 -14.18 -0.39
CA LEU A 89 15.13 -13.12 -1.32
C LEU A 89 15.23 -13.67 -2.75
N LEU A 90 14.50 -13.05 -3.68
CA LEU A 90 14.55 -13.36 -5.11
C LEU A 90 15.33 -12.30 -5.90
N ASP A 91 15.21 -11.03 -5.51
CA ASP A 91 15.89 -9.88 -6.14
C ASP A 91 16.04 -8.71 -5.14
N GLY A 92 17.14 -7.97 -5.26
CA GLY A 92 17.54 -6.88 -4.36
C GLY A 92 18.75 -7.19 -3.49
N ASP A 93 19.13 -6.25 -2.61
CA ASP A 93 20.26 -6.37 -1.68
C ASP A 93 19.81 -6.19 -0.23
N GLY A 94 20.33 -7.00 0.69
CA GLY A 94 19.94 -7.03 2.11
C GLY A 94 18.96 -8.16 2.45
N MET A 95 18.10 -7.93 3.44
CA MET A 95 17.14 -8.95 3.92
C MET A 95 15.74 -8.38 4.13
N PRO A 96 14.68 -9.18 3.93
CA PRO A 96 13.33 -8.75 4.26
C PRO A 96 13.11 -8.70 5.77
N ASN A 97 12.24 -7.81 6.22
CA ASN A 97 11.85 -7.74 7.63
C ASN A 97 11.04 -9.01 7.99
N PRO A 98 11.48 -9.84 8.96
CA PRO A 98 10.77 -11.07 9.34
C PRO A 98 9.32 -10.86 9.80
N SER A 99 9.00 -9.64 10.28
CA SER A 99 7.65 -9.26 10.69
C SER A 99 6.66 -9.25 9.52
N ASN A 100 7.12 -9.20 8.26
CA ASN A 100 6.26 -9.35 7.08
C ASN A 100 5.62 -10.74 6.94
N ARG A 101 6.01 -11.73 7.74
CA ARG A 101 5.49 -13.11 7.62
C ARG A 101 3.97 -13.18 7.68
N PHE A 102 3.32 -12.34 8.50
CA PHE A 102 1.86 -12.33 8.55
C PHE A 102 1.21 -11.76 7.27
N HIS A 103 1.89 -10.90 6.52
CA HIS A 103 1.41 -10.42 5.21
C HIS A 103 1.25 -11.60 4.26
N LEU A 104 2.21 -12.52 4.24
CA LEU A 104 2.19 -13.72 3.40
C LEU A 104 1.01 -14.64 3.76
N TRP A 105 0.73 -14.82 5.05
CA TRP A 105 -0.46 -15.56 5.49
C TRP A 105 -1.76 -14.91 5.01
N ILE A 106 -1.85 -13.57 5.07
CA ILE A 106 -3.03 -12.85 4.57
C ILE A 106 -3.14 -13.00 3.05
N TYR A 107 -2.04 -12.88 2.30
CA TYR A 107 -2.05 -13.07 0.86
C TYR A 107 -2.51 -14.48 0.45
N ARG A 108 -2.07 -15.52 1.17
CA ARG A 108 -2.53 -16.91 0.98
C ARG A 108 -4.03 -17.03 1.24
N ALA A 109 -4.50 -16.49 2.38
CA ALA A 109 -5.89 -16.61 2.80
C ALA A 109 -6.85 -15.71 2.00
N LYS A 110 -6.35 -14.61 1.42
CA LYS A 110 -7.14 -13.58 0.73
C LYS A 110 -6.51 -13.26 -0.64
N PRO A 111 -6.76 -14.08 -1.67
CA PRO A 111 -6.21 -13.87 -3.02
C PRO A 111 -6.53 -12.51 -3.64
N ARG A 112 -7.65 -11.88 -3.25
CA ARG A 112 -8.06 -10.54 -3.72
C ARG A 112 -7.25 -9.39 -3.14
N VAL A 113 -6.49 -9.61 -2.06
CA VAL A 113 -5.61 -8.60 -1.46
C VAL A 113 -4.33 -8.52 -2.29
N ASN A 114 -4.03 -7.33 -2.80
CA ASN A 114 -2.83 -7.07 -3.61
C ASN A 114 -1.73 -6.32 -2.86
N SER A 115 -2.10 -5.55 -1.84
CA SER A 115 -1.14 -4.80 -1.03
C SER A 115 -1.63 -4.71 0.42
N ILE A 116 -0.70 -4.65 1.37
CA ILE A 116 -0.97 -4.60 2.81
C ILE A 116 -0.09 -3.50 3.40
N MET A 117 -0.72 -2.59 4.14
CA MET A 117 -0.04 -1.49 4.85
C MET A 117 -0.26 -1.67 6.36
N HIS A 118 0.78 -2.11 7.06
CA HIS A 118 0.82 -2.11 8.51
C HIS A 118 1.60 -0.90 8.99
N THR A 119 0.95 -0.06 9.80
CA THR A 119 1.47 1.24 10.23
C THR A 119 1.11 1.52 11.68
N HIS A 120 1.75 2.49 12.32
CA HIS A 120 1.55 2.83 13.73
C HIS A 120 1.10 4.29 13.97
N PRO A 121 0.05 4.79 13.30
CA PRO A 121 -0.38 6.17 13.48
C PRO A 121 -0.84 6.43 14.94
N PRO A 122 -0.39 7.53 15.59
CA PRO A 122 -0.59 7.75 17.02
C PRO A 122 -2.05 7.63 17.50
N TYR A 123 -3.00 8.22 16.76
CA TYR A 123 -4.41 8.24 17.16
C TYR A 123 -5.08 6.86 17.08
N VAL A 124 -4.79 6.09 16.03
CA VAL A 124 -5.34 4.72 15.89
C VAL A 124 -4.69 3.78 16.90
N SER A 125 -3.38 3.94 17.14
CA SER A 125 -2.67 3.21 18.18
C SER A 125 -3.26 3.47 19.57
N ALA A 126 -3.54 4.73 19.91
CA ALA A 126 -4.19 5.10 21.16
C ALA A 126 -5.59 4.47 21.30
N LEU A 127 -6.40 4.52 20.25
CA LEU A 127 -7.73 3.92 20.22
C LEU A 127 -7.67 2.38 20.40
N SER A 128 -6.72 1.72 19.74
CA SER A 128 -6.47 0.29 19.86
C SER A 128 -6.09 -0.11 21.29
N MET A 129 -5.22 0.66 21.95
CA MET A 129 -4.74 0.38 23.31
C MET A 129 -5.85 0.42 24.37
N ILE A 130 -6.89 1.25 24.18
CA ILE A 130 -8.02 1.32 25.10
C ILE A 130 -9.14 0.31 24.77
N GLY A 131 -8.95 -0.53 23.74
CA GLY A 131 -9.91 -1.56 23.34
C GLY A 131 -11.24 -1.00 22.81
N VAL A 132 -11.27 0.27 22.40
CA VAL A 132 -12.48 0.91 21.87
C VAL A 132 -12.51 0.73 20.35
N PRO A 133 -13.60 0.17 19.78
CA PRO A 133 -13.73 0.06 18.34
C PRO A 133 -13.73 1.42 17.64
N LEU A 134 -13.16 1.48 16.43
CA LEU A 134 -13.30 2.66 15.57
C LEU A 134 -14.76 2.85 15.16
N ALA A 135 -15.37 3.94 15.64
CA ALA A 135 -16.67 4.38 15.18
C ALA A 135 -16.52 5.17 13.88
N VAL A 136 -17.46 4.97 12.94
CA VAL A 136 -17.51 5.76 11.71
C VAL A 136 -17.96 7.18 12.06
N ALA A 137 -17.05 8.14 11.91
CA ALA A 137 -17.30 9.57 12.03
C ALA A 137 -16.91 10.26 10.72
N HIS A 138 -17.62 11.33 10.36
CA HIS A 138 -17.47 12.07 9.10
C HIS A 138 -16.53 13.25 9.26
#